data_AF-A0A2G9TNF6-F1
#
_entry.id   AF-A0A2G9TNF6-F1
#
_cell.length_a   1.000
_cell.length_b   1.000
_cell.length_c   1.000
_cell.angle_alpha   90.00
_cell.angle_beta   90.00
_cell.angle_gamma   90.00
#
_symmetry.space_group_name_H-M   'P 1'
#
loop_
_entity.id
_entity.type
_entity.pdbx_description
1 polymer ?
#
loop_
_entity_poly.entity_id
_entity_poly.type
_entity_poly.pdbx_seq_one_letter_code
_entity_poly.pdbx_strand_id
1 'polypeptide(L)' 'MCGIFAYLNFLTPKTRSEIIDILIQGLQRMEYRGYDSAGIAIDGGNEPNAPHDDIVLLRKAGKVSVLADSIK' A
#
# COMPACT_ATOMS: atom_id res chain seq x y z
N MET A 1 -8.71 -12.33 12.11
CA MET A 1 -7.29 -12.13 12.47
C MET A 1 -6.79 -10.95 11.64
N CYS A 2 -5.74 -10.22 12.03
CA CYS A 2 -5.24 -9.07 11.26
C CYS A 2 -3.74 -9.26 10.91
N GLY A 3 -3.28 -8.59 9.85
CA GLY A 3 -1.87 -8.55 9.44
C GLY A 3 -1.46 -7.10 9.16
N ILE A 4 -0.29 -6.71 9.65
CA ILE A 4 0.26 -5.35 9.48
C ILE A 4 1.61 -5.48 8.79
N PHE A 5 1.80 -4.70 7.74
CA PHE A 5 3.04 -4.60 7.00
C PHE A 5 3.28 -3.13 6.65
N ALA A 6 4.53 -2.69 6.78
CA ALA A 6 4.95 -1.34 6.43
C ALA A 6 6.30 -1.40 5.71
N TYR A 7 6.51 -0.45 4.80
CA TYR A 7 7.75 -0.26 4.08
C TYR A 7 8.21 1.18 4.24
N LEU A 8 9.48 1.38 4.58
CA LEU A 8 10.11 2.69 4.71
C LEU A 8 11.44 2.66 3.96
N ASN A 9 11.56 3.50 2.94
CA ASN A 9 12.79 3.71 2.20
C ASN A 9 13.46 5.02 2.62
N PHE A 10 14.71 4.94 3.08
CA PHE A 10 15.52 6.10 3.46
C PHE A 10 16.76 6.18 2.59
N LEU A 11 16.99 7.34 1.96
CA LEU A 11 18.07 7.56 0.98
C LEU A 11 18.14 6.48 -0.12
N THR A 12 16.98 5.86 -0.41
CA THR A 12 16.83 4.81 -1.41
C THR A 12 15.65 5.23 -2.30
N PRO A 13 15.93 5.94 -3.41
CA PRO A 13 14.88 6.42 -4.31
C PRO A 13 14.03 5.27 -4.82
N LYS A 14 12.71 5.42 -4.69
CA LYS A 14 11.70 4.49 -5.19
C LYS A 14 10.57 5.25 -5.82
N THR A 15 10.05 4.72 -6.92
CA THR A 15 8.82 5.24 -7.53
C THR A 15 7.62 4.86 -6.68
N ARG A 16 6.53 5.63 -6.77
CA ARG A 16 5.27 5.32 -6.08
C ARG A 16 4.75 3.93 -6.45
N SER A 17 4.87 3.52 -7.72
CA SER A 17 4.47 2.19 -8.18
C SER A 17 5.26 1.07 -7.50
N GLU A 18 6.59 1.20 -7.39
CA GLU A 18 7.40 0.22 -6.66
C GLU A 18 7.00 0.10 -5.19
N ILE A 19 6.71 1.25 -4.53
CA ILE A 19 6.27 1.27 -3.13
C ILE A 19 4.94 0.52 -2.99
N ILE A 20 3.97 0.81 -3.86
CA ILE A 20 2.66 0.13 -3.88
C ILE A 20 2.84 -1.38 -4.08
N ASP A 21 3.67 -1.80 -5.04
CA ASP A 21 3.92 -3.22 -5.31
C ASP A 21 4.51 -3.94 -4.08
N ILE A 22 5.46 -3.30 -3.38
CA ILE A 22 6.04 -3.83 -2.15
C ILE A 22 4.98 -4.00 -1.05
N LEU A 23 4.12 -2.99 -0.86
CA LEU A 23 3.04 -3.04 0.13
C LEU A 23 2.04 -4.16 -0.17
N ILE A 24 1.60 -4.29 -1.43
CA ILE A 24 0.67 -5.34 -1.87
C ILE A 24 1.28 -6.73 -1.69
N GLN A 25 2.54 -6.94 -2.08
CA GLN A 25 3.24 -8.22 -1.88
C GLN A 25 3.38 -8.56 -0.39
N GLY A 26 3.66 -7.58 0.46
CA GLY A 26 3.69 -7.76 1.91
C GLY A 26 2.35 -8.23 2.48
N LEU A 27 1.25 -7.61 2.06
CA LEU A 27 -0.11 -8.01 2.44
C LEU A 27 -0.46 -9.43 1.95
N GLN A 28 -0.11 -9.78 0.70
CA GLN A 28 -0.35 -11.12 0.14
C GLN A 28 0.32 -12.22 0.96
N ARG A 29 1.55 -11.99 1.44
CA ARG A 29 2.26 -12.94 2.32
C ARG A 29 1.57 -13.17 3.66
N MET A 30 0.71 -12.26 4.09
CA MET A 30 -0.06 -12.38 5.32
C MET A 30 -1.48 -12.92 5.10
N GLU A 31 -1.94 -13.06 3.85
CA GLU A 31 -3.33 -13.38 3.49
C GLU A 31 -3.78 -14.77 4.01
N TYR A 32 -2.84 -15.68 4.26
CA TYR A 32 -3.11 -17.00 4.86
C TYR A 32 -3.83 -16.94 6.21
N ARG A 33 -3.77 -15.80 6.92
CA ARG A 33 -4.45 -15.59 8.22
C ARG A 33 -5.96 -15.31 8.10
N GLY A 34 -6.46 -15.07 6.87
CA GLY A 34 -7.85 -14.79 6.59
C GLY A 34 -8.28 -13.36 6.94
N TYR A 35 -8.57 -12.56 5.92
CA TYR A 35 -9.06 -11.18 6.02
C TYR A 35 -10.33 -10.98 5.18
N ASP A 36 -11.23 -10.15 5.67
CA ASP A 36 -12.46 -9.71 5.01
C ASP A 36 -12.27 -8.38 4.23
N SER A 37 -11.12 -7.72 4.41
CA SER A 37 -10.78 -6.45 3.79
C SER A 37 -9.27 -6.23 3.79
N ALA A 38 -8.80 -5.32 2.94
CA ALA A 38 -7.41 -4.87 2.88
C ALA A 38 -7.32 -3.37 2.58
N GLY A 39 -6.21 -2.75 2.99
CA GLY A 39 -5.93 -1.36 2.65
C GLY A 39 -4.45 -0.99 2.79
N ILE A 40 -4.07 0.08 2.09
CA ILE A 40 -2.74 0.70 2.17
C ILE A 40 -2.89 2.21 2.34
N ALA A 41 -1.87 2.82 2.94
CA ALA A 41 -1.70 4.27 3.06
C ALA A 41 -0.36 4.63 2.45
N ILE A 42 -0.33 5.66 1.61
CA ILE A 42 0.89 6.16 0.98
C ILE A 42 0.84 7.69 0.93
N ASP A 43 2.00 8.32 0.79
CA ASP A 43 2.09 9.75 0.58
C ASP A 43 1.42 10.14 -0.76
N GLY A 44 0.49 11.09 -0.64
CA GLY A 44 -0.27 11.71 -1.71
C GLY A 44 0.48 12.83 -2.41
N GLY A 45 -0.25 13.59 -3.23
CA GLY A 45 0.31 14.73 -3.96
C GLY A 45 1.17 14.34 -5.18
N ASN A 46 1.15 15.17 -6.20
CA ASN A 46 2.07 15.07 -7.34
C ASN A 46 3.12 16.20 -7.34
N GLU A 47 3.14 17.01 -6.28
CA GLU A 47 4.07 18.12 -6.14
C GLU A 47 5.45 17.61 -5.67
N PRO A 48 6.50 17.76 -6.49
CA PRO A 48 7.83 17.24 -6.13
C PRO A 48 8.43 17.91 -4.90
N ASN A 49 8.00 19.14 -4.59
CA ASN A 49 8.54 19.96 -3.52
C ASN A 49 7.78 19.81 -2.19
N ALA A 50 6.63 19.11 -2.19
CA ALA A 50 5.80 18.86 -1.01
C ALA A 50 5.31 17.40 -0.97
N PRO A 51 6.23 16.41 -1.01
CA PRO A 51 5.87 15.01 -1.20
C PRO A 51 5.16 14.37 0.00
N HIS A 52 5.05 15.03 1.16
CA HIS A 52 4.50 14.48 2.41
C HIS A 52 3.32 15.29 2.96
N ASP A 53 2.73 16.18 2.14
CA ASP A 53 1.65 17.08 2.59
C ASP A 53 0.27 16.42 2.64
N ASP A 54 0.10 15.30 1.94
CA ASP A 54 -1.16 14.56 1.87
C ASP A 54 -0.93 13.06 2.03
N ILE A 55 -1.94 12.34 2.53
CA ILE A 55 -1.93 10.89 2.67
C ILE A 55 -3.11 10.31 1.92
N VAL A 56 -2.82 9.44 0.95
CA VAL A 56 -3.84 8.71 0.19
C VAL A 56 -4.12 7.38 0.86
N LEU A 57 -5.39 7.13 1.19
CA LEU A 57 -5.88 5.89 1.77
C LEU A 57 -6.65 5.08 0.72
N LEU A 58 -6.15 3.88 0.40
CA LEU A 58 -6.77 2.96 -0.55
C LEU A 58 -7.25 1.73 0.22
N ARG A 59 -8.56 1.49 0.22
CA ARG A 59 -9.20 0.42 1.02
C ARG A 59 -10.26 -0.30 0.19
N LYS A 60 -10.32 -1.63 0.29
CA LYS A 60 -11.36 -2.46 -0.35
C LYS A 60 -11.77 -3.62 0.56
N ALA A 61 -13.06 -3.95 0.51
CA ALA A 61 -13.55 -5.21 1.05
C ALA A 61 -13.14 -6.38 0.14
N GLY A 62 -12.89 -7.54 0.74
CA GLY A 62 -12.42 -8.74 0.05
C GLY A 62 -10.91 -8.97 0.17
N LYS A 63 -10.42 -9.85 -0.71
CA LYS A 63 -9.01 -10.28 -0.75
C LYS A 63 -8.08 -9.14 -1.17
N VAL A 64 -6.79 -9.30 -0.89
CA VAL A 64 -5.74 -8.35 -1.30
C VAL A 64 -5.71 -8.17 -2.82
N SER A 65 -6.09 -9.19 -3.60
CA SER A 65 -6.24 -9.07 -5.06
C SER A 65 -7.27 -8.02 -5.48
N VAL A 66 -8.38 -7.88 -4.74
CA VAL A 66 -9.43 -6.88 -5.03
C VAL A 66 -8.90 -5.47 -4.82
N LEU A 67 -8.08 -5.27 -3.78
CA LEU A 67 -7.38 -4.02 -3.57
C LEU A 67 -6.41 -3.75 -4.71
N ALA A 68 -5.55 -4.72 -5.07
CA ALA A 68 -4.55 -4.58 -6.11
C ALA A 68 -5.16 -4.21 -7.48
N ASP A 69 -6.27 -4.85 -7.86
CA ASP A 69 -6.96 -4.57 -9.12
C ASP A 69 -7.62 -3.18 -9.14
N SER A 70 -7.91 -2.60 -7.98
CA SER A 70 -8.49 -1.25 -7.89
C SER A 70 -7.48 -0.11 -7.94
N ILE A 71 -6.17 -0.42 -7.86
CA ILE A 71 -5.07 0.55 -7.86
C ILE A 71 -4.42 0.65 -9.26
N LYS A 72 -4.65 -0.35 -10.11
CA LYS A 72 -4.27 -0.34 -11.53
C LYS A 72 -5.20 0.58 -12.33
#